data_AF-A0A914UQG4-F1
#
_entry.id   AF-A0A914UQG4-F1
#
_cell.length_a   1.000
_cell.length_b   1.000
_cell.length_c   1.000
_cell.angle_alpha   90.00
_cell.angle_beta   90.00
_cell.angle_gamma   90.00
#
_symmetry.space_group_name_H-M   'P 1'
#
loop_
_entity.id
_entity.type
_entity.pdbx_description
1 polymer ?
#
loop_
_entity_poly.entity_id
_entity_poly.type
_entity_poly.pdbx_seq_one_letter_code
_entity_poly.pdbx_strand_id
1 'polypeptide(L)'
;MAGADDQLSGSGVSYNFQYIGNIEVVTSMRSLDFDVRTNLTKECIYQVCERAKLLHGRKHAVDVRAAQLLGANPRIQLVGLNVDFVISTRALTVAHADRTQIERCGTLLLMHPLPNVSFASAGDAEMPDYVCYVAKDDNNGRRCYVYECGKQMAAQVLKTVGDAFNMRHGSLVASSQPPSASVPLLSNHPPPRSPALINFEIPVDPTPTRPAPEYVNDSAISAHHDTISF
;
A
#
# COMPACT_ATOMS: atom_id res chain seq x y z
N MET A 1 7.09 -8.59 27.30
CA MET A 1 6.32 -8.92 26.09
C MET A 1 6.52 -7.76 25.13
N ALA A 2 7.18 -7.97 23.99
CA ALA A 2 7.26 -6.94 22.95
C ALA A 2 5.83 -6.70 22.43
N GLY A 3 5.38 -5.45 22.38
CA GLY A 3 4.06 -5.10 21.85
C GLY A 3 3.97 -5.41 20.36
N ALA A 4 2.75 -5.53 19.82
CA ALA A 4 2.52 -5.77 18.39
C ALA A 4 3.21 -4.71 17.50
N ASP A 5 3.31 -3.46 17.98
CA ASP A 5 4.01 -2.36 17.31
C ASP A 5 5.54 -2.56 17.24
N ASP A 6 6.13 -3.15 18.28
CA ASP A 6 7.57 -3.45 18.34
C ASP A 6 7.92 -4.61 17.40
N GLN A 7 7.02 -5.58 17.28
CA GLN A 7 7.16 -6.70 16.35
C GLN A 7 7.06 -6.25 14.89
N LEU A 8 6.12 -5.36 14.56
CA LEU A 8 5.99 -4.78 13.22
C LEU A 8 7.16 -3.88 12.83
N SER A 9 7.75 -3.18 13.80
CA SER A 9 8.94 -2.33 13.61
C SER A 9 10.24 -3.13 13.52
N GLY A 10 10.28 -4.32 14.13
CA GLY A 10 11.42 -5.24 14.14
C GLY A 10 11.35 -6.30 13.04
N SER A 11 11.09 -7.55 13.44
CA SER A 11 11.13 -8.74 12.56
C SER A 11 9.93 -8.87 11.63
N GLY A 12 8.85 -8.13 11.87
CA GLY A 12 7.56 -8.28 11.22
C GLY A 12 6.69 -9.38 11.82
N VAL A 13 5.42 -9.40 11.40
CA VAL A 13 4.41 -10.42 11.72
C VAL A 13 4.33 -11.39 10.53
N SER A 14 4.49 -12.68 10.80
CA SER A 14 4.49 -13.72 9.76
C SER A 14 3.16 -14.47 9.70
N TYR A 15 2.70 -14.76 8.49
CA TYR A 15 1.53 -15.55 8.18
C TYR A 15 1.89 -16.65 7.19
N ASN A 16 1.37 -17.85 7.38
CA ASN A 16 1.55 -18.91 6.40
C ASN A 16 0.40 -18.87 5.39
N PHE A 17 0.72 -18.62 4.12
CA PHE A 17 -0.25 -18.56 3.02
C PHE A 17 0.13 -19.51 1.90
N GLN A 18 -0.82 -19.70 0.99
CA GLN A 18 -0.54 -20.30 -0.30
C GLN A 18 -0.44 -19.20 -1.37
N TYR A 19 0.69 -19.15 -2.07
CA TYR A 19 0.85 -18.25 -3.22
C TYR A 19 0.05 -18.78 -4.41
N ILE A 20 -0.78 -17.93 -5.01
CA ILE A 20 -1.63 -18.33 -6.15
C ILE A 20 -1.05 -17.81 -7.46
N GLY A 21 -0.63 -16.54 -7.47
CA GLY A 21 -0.05 -15.93 -8.65
C GLY A 21 -0.04 -14.41 -8.60
N ASN A 22 0.26 -13.82 -9.75
CA ASN A 22 0.16 -12.37 -9.93
C ASN A 22 -0.37 -12.02 -11.32
N ILE A 23 -0.98 -10.85 -11.43
CA ILE A 23 -1.45 -10.29 -12.70
C ILE A 23 -1.00 -8.83 -12.81
N GLU A 24 -0.71 -8.38 -14.02
CA GLU A 24 -0.30 -7.01 -14.26
C GLU A 24 -1.49 -6.05 -14.11
N VAL A 25 -1.24 -4.86 -13.57
CA VAL A 25 -2.22 -3.79 -13.44
C VAL A 25 -1.72 -2.62 -14.29
N VAL A 26 -2.39 -2.36 -15.40
CA VAL A 26 -1.91 -1.40 -16.42
C VAL A 26 -2.11 0.06 -16.02
N THR A 27 -3.02 0.31 -15.08
CA THR A 27 -3.41 1.67 -14.66
C THR A 27 -2.91 1.99 -13.25
N SER A 28 -2.74 3.28 -12.96
CA SER A 28 -2.35 3.69 -11.62
C SER A 28 -3.49 3.55 -10.62
N MET A 29 -3.28 2.84 -9.52
CA MET A 29 -4.24 2.80 -8.42
C MET A 29 -4.60 4.20 -7.91
N ARG A 30 -3.66 5.16 -7.93
CA ARG A 30 -3.93 6.54 -7.49
C ARG A 30 -4.86 7.33 -8.41
N SER A 31 -5.04 6.91 -9.67
CA SER A 31 -5.93 7.59 -10.62
C SER A 31 -7.31 6.95 -10.69
N LEU A 32 -7.59 5.97 -9.82
CA LEU A 32 -8.84 5.23 -9.80
C LEU A 32 -9.58 5.54 -8.49
N ASP A 33 -10.90 5.70 -8.60
CA ASP A 33 -11.75 5.86 -7.43
C ASP A 33 -11.76 4.58 -6.58
N PHE A 34 -12.17 4.70 -5.32
CA PHE A 34 -12.18 3.59 -4.37
C PHE A 34 -12.92 2.35 -4.89
N ASP A 35 -14.15 2.52 -5.40
CA ASP A 35 -14.96 1.41 -5.89
C ASP A 35 -14.30 0.69 -7.08
N VAL A 36 -13.68 1.46 -7.99
CA VAL A 36 -12.97 0.89 -9.14
C VAL A 36 -11.76 0.09 -8.68
N ARG A 37 -11.03 0.57 -7.66
CA ARG A 37 -9.89 -0.15 -7.08
C ARG A 37 -10.33 -1.45 -6.42
N THR A 38 -11.41 -1.43 -5.64
CA THR A 38 -11.98 -2.62 -5.00
C THR A 38 -12.43 -3.65 -6.03
N ASN A 39 -13.15 -3.23 -7.07
CA ASN A 39 -13.57 -4.13 -8.16
C ASN A 39 -12.37 -4.66 -8.94
N LEU A 40 -11.37 -3.82 -9.22
CA LEU A 40 -10.13 -4.22 -9.89
C LEU A 40 -9.41 -5.32 -9.11
N THR A 41 -9.25 -5.19 -7.80
CA THR A 41 -8.59 -6.22 -6.99
C THR A 41 -9.41 -7.51 -6.87
N LYS A 42 -10.74 -7.42 -6.81
CA LYS A 42 -11.61 -8.61 -6.84
C LYS A 42 -11.46 -9.34 -8.17
N GLU A 43 -11.47 -8.62 -9.29
CA GLU A 43 -11.26 -9.20 -10.62
C GLU A 43 -9.85 -9.81 -10.76
N CYS A 44 -8.82 -9.22 -10.14
CA CYS A 44 -7.48 -9.83 -10.07
C CYS A 44 -7.52 -11.22 -9.42
N ILE A 45 -8.20 -11.35 -8.27
CA ILE A 45 -8.33 -12.62 -7.57
C ILE A 45 -9.01 -13.65 -8.47
N TYR A 46 -10.13 -13.29 -9.08
CA TYR A 46 -10.86 -14.19 -9.98
C TYR A 46 -10.03 -14.63 -11.18
N GLN A 47 -9.37 -13.72 -11.90
CA GLN A 47 -8.56 -14.10 -13.07
C GLN A 47 -7.35 -14.96 -12.72
N VAL A 48 -6.66 -14.66 -11.62
CA VAL A 48 -5.53 -15.48 -11.18
C VAL A 48 -6.02 -16.86 -10.76
N CYS A 49 -7.12 -16.95 -10.01
CA CYS A 49 -7.72 -18.22 -9.58
C CYS A 49 -8.30 -19.02 -10.76
N GLU A 50 -8.89 -18.37 -11.76
CA GLU A 50 -9.37 -19.00 -12.99
C GLU A 50 -8.20 -19.65 -13.74
N ARG A 51 -7.12 -18.88 -13.93
CA ARG A 51 -5.92 -19.36 -14.62
C ARG A 51 -5.24 -20.51 -13.87
N ALA A 52 -5.28 -20.46 -12.53
CA ALA A 52 -4.80 -21.49 -11.62
C ALA A 52 -5.74 -22.71 -11.51
N LYS A 53 -6.95 -22.65 -12.09
CA LYS A 53 -8.01 -23.67 -11.97
C LYS A 53 -8.49 -23.91 -10.53
N LEU A 54 -8.47 -22.87 -9.70
CA LEU A 54 -8.85 -22.91 -8.29
C LEU A 54 -10.24 -22.31 -8.00
N LEU A 55 -11.01 -21.92 -9.02
CA LEU A 55 -12.36 -21.40 -8.78
C LEU A 55 -13.34 -22.45 -8.24
N HIS A 56 -13.08 -23.76 -8.39
CA HIS A 56 -13.91 -24.84 -7.83
C HIS A 56 -15.43 -24.70 -8.09
N GLY A 57 -15.82 -24.12 -9.22
CA GLY A 57 -17.23 -23.88 -9.58
C GLY A 57 -17.84 -22.59 -9.04
N ARG A 58 -17.06 -21.77 -8.31
CA ARG A 58 -17.42 -20.40 -7.94
C ARG A 58 -17.59 -19.56 -9.21
N LYS A 59 -18.67 -18.79 -9.25
CA LYS A 59 -19.01 -17.92 -10.38
C LYS A 59 -18.95 -16.48 -9.92
N HIS A 60 -18.38 -15.63 -10.76
CA HIS A 60 -18.49 -14.18 -10.60
C HIS A 60 -18.99 -13.53 -11.88
N ALA A 61 -19.60 -12.37 -11.72
CA ALA A 61 -19.87 -11.50 -12.85
C ALA A 61 -18.57 -10.75 -13.18
N VAL A 62 -18.07 -10.94 -14.40
CA VAL A 62 -16.87 -10.23 -14.87
C VAL A 62 -17.16 -8.74 -14.93
N ASP A 63 -16.42 -7.93 -14.18
CA ASP A 63 -16.47 -6.48 -14.33
C ASP A 63 -15.59 -6.08 -15.52
N VAL A 64 -16.23 -5.79 -16.66
CA VAL A 64 -15.54 -5.44 -17.91
C VAL A 64 -14.62 -4.24 -17.74
N ARG A 65 -14.99 -3.26 -16.91
CA ARG A 65 -14.15 -2.07 -16.67
C ARG A 65 -12.91 -2.45 -15.87
N ALA A 66 -13.08 -3.27 -14.83
CA ALA A 66 -11.96 -3.79 -14.05
C ALA A 66 -11.00 -4.64 -14.92
N ALA A 67 -11.55 -5.54 -15.74
CA ALA A 67 -10.77 -6.43 -16.60
C ALA A 67 -9.91 -5.68 -17.63
N GLN A 68 -10.39 -4.55 -18.16
CA GLN A 68 -9.61 -3.70 -19.07
C GLN A 68 -8.39 -3.02 -18.41
N LEU A 69 -8.39 -2.92 -17.08
CA LEU A 69 -7.30 -2.33 -16.31
C LEU A 69 -6.23 -3.37 -15.91
N LEU A 70 -6.43 -4.64 -16.30
CA LEU A 70 -5.54 -5.75 -16.03
C LEU A 70 -4.80 -6.17 -17.30
N GLY A 71 -3.58 -6.69 -17.13
CA GLY A 71 -2.85 -7.32 -18.23
C GLY A 71 -3.46 -8.66 -18.61
N ALA A 72 -3.27 -9.05 -19.88
CA ALA A 72 -3.92 -10.23 -20.44
C ALA A 72 -3.44 -11.59 -19.89
N ASN A 73 -2.29 -11.64 -19.21
CA ASN A 73 -1.63 -12.89 -18.84
C ASN A 73 -1.29 -12.93 -17.33
N PRO A 74 -2.15 -13.55 -16.51
CA PRO A 74 -1.81 -13.92 -15.15
C PRO A 74 -0.62 -14.88 -15.12
N ARG A 75 0.34 -14.65 -14.23
CA ARG A 75 1.50 -15.51 -13.98
C ARG A 75 1.23 -16.40 -12.77
N ILE A 76 1.20 -17.72 -13.01
CA ILE A 76 0.88 -18.75 -12.00
C ILE A 76 2.04 -19.75 -11.77
N GLN A 77 3.29 -19.34 -12.01
CA GLN A 77 4.45 -20.24 -11.99
C GLN A 77 4.71 -20.91 -10.62
N LEU A 78 4.29 -20.27 -9.52
CA LEU A 78 4.50 -20.74 -8.16
C LEU A 78 3.16 -21.06 -7.45
N VAL A 79 2.10 -21.31 -8.22
CA VAL A 79 0.78 -21.61 -7.68
C VAL A 79 0.85 -22.80 -6.72
N GLY A 80 0.16 -22.69 -5.59
CA GLY A 80 0.08 -23.77 -4.61
C GLY A 80 1.23 -23.83 -3.62
N LEU A 81 2.24 -22.96 -3.78
CA LEU A 81 3.41 -22.93 -2.92
C LEU A 81 3.06 -22.33 -1.54
N ASN A 82 3.40 -23.06 -0.48
CA ASN A 82 3.29 -22.56 0.88
C ASN A 82 4.42 -21.56 1.14
N VAL A 83 4.04 -20.36 1.56
CA VAL A 83 4.94 -19.23 1.77
C VAL A 83 4.74 -18.62 3.14
N ASP A 84 5.84 -18.12 3.70
CA ASP A 84 5.81 -17.23 4.84
C ASP A 84 5.67 -15.79 4.33
N PHE A 85 4.51 -15.20 4.62
CA PHE A 85 4.14 -13.84 4.29
C PHE A 85 4.40 -12.95 5.51
N VAL A 86 5.44 -12.14 5.45
CA VAL A 86 5.91 -11.30 6.56
C VAL A 86 5.56 -9.84 6.30
N ILE A 87 4.79 -9.25 7.21
CA ILE A 87 4.42 -7.83 7.21
C ILE A 87 5.31 -7.09 8.21
N SER A 88 6.00 -6.05 7.78
CA SER A 88 6.78 -5.15 8.64
C SER A 88 6.52 -3.70 8.25
N THR A 89 6.95 -2.72 9.05
CA THR A 89 6.91 -1.28 8.69
C THR A 89 7.88 -0.88 7.58
N ARG A 90 8.70 -1.83 7.08
CA ARG A 90 9.63 -1.61 5.95
C ARG A 90 9.13 -2.20 4.65
N ALA A 91 8.67 -3.45 4.67
CA ALA A 91 8.30 -4.20 3.47
C ALA A 91 7.27 -5.31 3.75
N LEU A 92 6.59 -5.71 2.68
CA LEU A 92 5.90 -6.98 2.57
C LEU A 92 6.87 -7.99 1.95
N THR A 93 7.22 -9.02 2.70
CA THR A 93 8.22 -10.02 2.33
C THR A 93 7.56 -11.38 2.20
N VAL A 94 7.95 -12.14 1.18
CA VAL A 94 7.45 -13.49 0.93
C VAL A 94 8.63 -14.43 0.80
N ALA A 95 8.61 -15.48 1.60
CA ALA A 95 9.67 -16.47 1.67
C ALA A 95 9.10 -17.90 1.52
N HIS A 96 9.95 -18.83 1.12
CA HIS A 96 9.61 -20.25 1.15
C HIS A 96 9.37 -20.70 2.60
N ALA A 97 8.22 -21.34 2.85
CA ALA A 97 7.96 -21.99 4.14
C ALA A 97 8.60 -23.39 4.24
N ASP A 98 8.82 -24.04 3.09
CA ASP A 98 9.43 -25.38 3.03
C ASP A 98 10.96 -25.30 3.06
N ARG A 99 11.55 -25.86 4.12
CA ARG A 99 13.00 -25.93 4.33
C ARG A 99 13.76 -26.61 3.19
N THR A 100 13.16 -27.60 2.54
CA THR A 100 13.80 -28.28 1.40
C THR A 100 13.87 -27.40 0.15
N GLN A 101 12.92 -26.47 0.00
CA GLN A 101 12.95 -25.47 -1.06
C GLN A 101 13.94 -24.35 -0.73
N ILE A 102 14.02 -23.95 0.55
CA ILE A 102 15.00 -22.97 1.02
C ILE A 102 16.43 -23.39 0.65
N GLU A 103 16.79 -24.66 0.87
CA GLU A 103 18.13 -25.17 0.57
C GLU A 103 18.46 -25.18 -0.93
N ARG A 104 17.44 -25.27 -1.81
CA ARG A 104 17.63 -25.32 -3.26
C ARG A 104 17.57 -23.95 -3.94
N CYS A 105 16.67 -23.09 -3.49
CA CYS A 105 16.26 -21.88 -4.21
C CYS A 105 16.62 -20.59 -3.45
N GLY A 106 17.02 -20.72 -2.18
CA GLY A 106 17.09 -19.61 -1.23
C GLY A 106 15.76 -19.40 -0.50
N THR A 107 15.80 -18.60 0.56
CA THR A 107 14.62 -18.34 1.41
C THR A 107 13.67 -17.34 0.78
N LEU A 108 14.19 -16.27 0.15
CA LEU A 108 13.41 -15.12 -0.27
C LEU A 108 12.84 -15.31 -1.68
N LEU A 109 11.52 -15.13 -1.82
CA LEU A 109 10.83 -15.17 -3.11
C LEU A 109 10.59 -13.77 -3.67
N LEU A 110 10.08 -12.86 -2.84
CA LEU A 110 9.75 -11.50 -3.22
C LEU A 110 9.79 -10.58 -2.00
N MET A 111 10.19 -9.33 -2.20
CA MET A 111 10.18 -8.29 -1.17
C MET A 111 9.72 -6.98 -1.80
N HIS A 112 8.58 -6.47 -1.35
CA HIS A 112 8.05 -5.19 -1.81
C HIS A 112 8.13 -4.19 -0.66
N PRO A 113 9.00 -3.16 -0.75
CA PRO A 113 8.99 -2.06 0.20
C PRO A 113 7.59 -1.46 0.30
N LEU A 114 7.15 -1.13 1.51
CA LEU A 114 5.82 -0.54 1.73
C LEU A 114 5.53 0.71 0.87
N PRO A 115 6.51 1.61 0.59
CA PRO A 115 6.29 2.72 -0.33
C PRO A 115 5.90 2.31 -1.77
N ASN A 116 6.23 1.09 -2.19
CA ASN A 116 5.90 0.55 -3.51
C ASN A 116 4.55 -0.18 -3.53
N VAL A 117 3.96 -0.46 -2.37
CA VAL A 117 2.65 -1.08 -2.23
C VAL A 117 1.60 0.04 -2.21
N SER A 118 0.57 -0.10 -3.05
CA SER A 118 -0.39 0.98 -3.34
C SER A 118 -1.83 0.68 -2.95
N PHE A 119 -2.15 -0.60 -2.77
CA PHE A 119 -3.50 -1.02 -2.42
C PHE A 119 -3.47 -2.45 -1.91
N ALA A 120 -4.36 -2.80 -0.99
CA ALA A 120 -4.58 -4.17 -0.54
C ALA A 120 -6.08 -4.43 -0.37
N SER A 121 -6.53 -5.63 -0.71
CA SER A 121 -7.94 -6.00 -0.61
C SER A 121 -8.08 -7.48 -0.28
N ALA A 122 -9.12 -7.79 0.47
CA ALA A 122 -9.64 -9.15 0.61
C ALA A 122 -10.51 -9.48 -0.59
N GLY A 123 -10.79 -10.77 -0.78
CA GLY A 123 -11.81 -11.25 -1.70
C GLY A 123 -13.22 -10.90 -1.21
N ASP A 124 -14.21 -11.26 -2.01
CA ASP A 124 -15.63 -11.07 -1.70
C ASP A 124 -16.21 -12.27 -0.92
N ALA A 125 -17.54 -12.32 -0.78
CA ALA A 125 -18.22 -13.39 -0.06
C ALA A 125 -18.00 -14.80 -0.65
N GLU A 126 -17.67 -14.91 -1.94
CA GLU A 126 -17.38 -16.17 -2.62
C GLU A 126 -15.89 -16.56 -2.53
N MET A 127 -15.02 -15.55 -2.36
CA MET A 127 -13.57 -15.69 -2.20
C MET A 127 -13.07 -15.14 -0.83
N PRO A 128 -13.70 -15.49 0.31
CA PRO A 128 -13.41 -14.85 1.62
C PRO A 128 -12.01 -15.18 2.15
N ASP A 129 -11.44 -16.27 1.64
CA ASP A 129 -10.14 -16.81 2.03
C ASP A 129 -9.00 -16.29 1.14
N TYR A 130 -9.22 -15.20 0.40
CA TYR A 130 -8.22 -14.64 -0.51
C TYR A 130 -7.86 -13.22 -0.10
N VAL A 131 -6.57 -12.92 -0.21
CA VAL A 131 -6.03 -11.56 -0.07
C VAL A 131 -5.15 -11.24 -1.26
N CYS A 132 -5.12 -9.95 -1.59
CA CYS A 132 -4.21 -9.45 -2.59
C CYS A 132 -3.65 -8.08 -2.21
N TYR A 133 -2.51 -7.75 -2.81
CA TYR A 133 -1.97 -6.40 -2.77
C TYR A 133 -1.35 -6.02 -4.11
N VAL A 134 -1.39 -4.73 -4.42
CA VAL A 134 -0.84 -4.15 -5.64
C VAL A 134 0.47 -3.46 -5.31
N ALA A 135 1.56 -3.93 -5.91
CA ALA A 135 2.89 -3.36 -5.73
C ALA A 135 3.61 -3.13 -7.05
N LYS A 136 4.62 -2.26 -7.01
CA LYS A 136 5.62 -2.14 -8.07
C LYS A 136 6.77 -3.12 -7.83
N ASP A 137 7.17 -3.81 -8.89
CA ASP A 137 8.41 -4.58 -8.95
C ASP A 137 9.62 -3.68 -9.29
N ASP A 138 10.82 -4.27 -9.30
CA ASP A 138 12.08 -3.56 -9.59
C ASP A 138 12.15 -3.03 -11.04
N ASN A 139 11.35 -3.58 -11.95
CA ASN A 139 11.20 -3.07 -13.32
C ASN A 139 10.16 -1.94 -13.41
N ASN A 140 9.68 -1.45 -12.26
CA ASN A 140 8.60 -0.46 -12.14
C ASN A 140 7.29 -0.94 -12.81
N GLY A 141 7.16 -2.25 -13.03
CA GLY A 141 5.94 -2.92 -13.44
C GLY A 141 5.01 -3.05 -12.24
N ARG A 142 3.73 -2.77 -12.45
CA ARG A 142 2.72 -2.86 -11.39
C ARG A 142 2.00 -4.19 -11.49
N ARG A 143 1.97 -4.94 -10.40
CA ARG A 143 1.30 -6.25 -10.36
C ARG A 143 0.47 -6.38 -9.09
N CYS A 144 -0.65 -7.06 -9.23
CA CYS A 144 -1.47 -7.54 -8.13
C CYS A 144 -1.02 -8.95 -7.78
N TYR A 145 -0.64 -9.19 -6.53
CA TYR A 145 -0.18 -10.48 -6.02
C TYR A 145 -1.31 -11.10 -5.18
N VAL A 146 -1.68 -12.34 -5.49
CA VAL A 146 -2.83 -13.04 -4.90
C VAL A 146 -2.36 -14.23 -4.06
N TYR A 147 -2.93 -14.32 -2.86
CA TYR A 147 -2.65 -15.37 -1.88
C TYR A 147 -3.95 -15.93 -1.36
N GLU A 148 -3.97 -17.23 -1.10
CA GLU A 148 -5.02 -17.86 -0.31
C GLU A 148 -4.56 -17.91 1.14
N CYS A 149 -5.35 -17.27 2.00
CA CYS A 149 -5.21 -17.22 3.43
C CYS A 149 -6.28 -18.11 4.06
N GLY A 150 -5.88 -19.04 4.93
CA GLY A 150 -6.80 -19.97 5.58
C GLY A 150 -7.98 -19.26 6.29
N LYS A 151 -9.08 -20.00 6.47
CA LYS A 151 -10.40 -19.49 6.86
C LYS A 151 -10.36 -18.36 7.88
N GLN A 152 -10.82 -17.17 7.44
CA GLN A 152 -11.00 -15.93 8.23
C GLN A 152 -9.75 -15.12 8.60
N MET A 153 -8.60 -15.38 7.97
CA MET A 153 -7.39 -14.57 8.23
C MET A 153 -7.36 -13.26 7.44
N ALA A 154 -8.14 -13.13 6.35
CA ALA A 154 -8.04 -11.99 5.44
C ALA A 154 -8.17 -10.61 6.12
N ALA A 155 -9.19 -10.43 6.97
CA ALA A 155 -9.42 -9.17 7.68
C ALA A 155 -8.29 -8.85 8.67
N GLN A 156 -7.77 -9.85 9.39
CA GLN A 156 -6.65 -9.67 10.31
C GLN A 156 -5.39 -9.24 9.55
N VAL A 157 -5.13 -9.88 8.41
CA VAL A 157 -3.96 -9.61 7.57
C VAL A 157 -4.02 -8.20 7.01
N LEU A 158 -5.17 -7.79 6.46
CA LEU A 158 -5.36 -6.42 6.00
C LEU A 158 -5.13 -5.43 7.14
N LYS A 159 -5.74 -5.66 8.31
CA LYS A 159 -5.52 -4.79 9.47
C LYS A 159 -4.02 -4.64 9.79
N THR A 160 -3.28 -5.74 9.83
CA THR A 160 -1.82 -5.70 10.09
C THR A 160 -1.04 -4.96 9.00
N VAL A 161 -1.44 -5.06 7.73
CA VAL A 161 -0.88 -4.22 6.66
C VAL A 161 -1.20 -2.74 6.94
N GLY A 162 -2.46 -2.40 7.24
CA GLY A 162 -2.88 -1.04 7.58
C GLY A 162 -2.10 -0.44 8.73
N ASP A 163 -1.94 -1.20 9.82
CA ASP A 163 -1.17 -0.80 11.00
C ASP A 163 0.30 -0.53 10.65
N ALA A 164 0.92 -1.41 9.84
CA ALA A 164 2.29 -1.22 9.38
C ALA A 164 2.47 0.07 8.55
N PHE A 165 1.50 0.36 7.67
CA PHE A 165 1.49 1.59 6.88
C PHE A 165 1.34 2.83 7.78
N ASN A 166 0.38 2.81 8.70
CA ASN A 166 0.09 3.90 9.65
C ASN A 166 1.33 4.24 10.50
N MET A 167 2.01 3.22 11.04
CA MET A 167 3.23 3.41 11.82
C MET A 167 4.34 4.07 11.00
N ARG A 168 4.58 3.60 9.77
CA ARG A 168 5.59 4.22 8.90
C ARG A 168 5.27 5.69 8.61
N HIS A 169 3.99 6.02 8.39
CA HIS A 169 3.57 7.41 8.16
C HIS A 169 3.75 8.26 9.42
N GLY A 170 3.35 7.76 10.59
CA GLY A 170 3.55 8.43 11.86
C GLY A 170 5.02 8.74 12.12
N SER A 171 5.93 7.79 11.87
CA SER A 171 7.38 8.00 11.99
C SER A 171 7.93 9.00 10.97
N LEU A 172 7.43 9.02 9.73
CA LEU A 172 7.79 10.03 8.72
C LEU A 172 7.36 11.44 9.14
N VAL A 173 6.13 11.60 9.65
CA VAL A 173 5.62 12.90 10.09
C VAL A 173 6.39 13.39 11.33
N ALA A 174 6.64 12.51 12.30
CA ALA A 174 7.41 12.84 13.51
C ALA A 174 8.87 13.20 13.21
N SER A 175 9.51 12.56 12.22
CA SER A 175 10.88 12.88 11.82
C SER A 175 10.97 14.12 10.91
N SER A 176 9.87 14.52 10.28
CA SER A 176 9.78 15.72 9.44
C SER A 176 9.39 17.00 10.18
N GLN A 177 9.14 16.95 11.49
CA GLN A 177 9.03 18.17 12.30
C GLN A 177 10.41 18.84 12.40
N PRO A 178 10.56 20.12 12.03
CA PRO A 178 11.77 20.86 12.37
C PRO A 178 11.92 20.82 13.90
N PRO A 179 13.14 20.63 14.44
CA PRO A 179 13.34 20.69 15.88
C PRO A 179 12.78 22.02 16.36
N SER A 180 11.78 21.97 17.23
CA SER A 180 11.29 23.14 17.95
C SER A 180 12.49 23.71 18.69
N ALA A 181 13.07 24.77 18.12
CA ALA A 181 14.13 25.53 18.75
C ALA A 181 13.55 26.09 20.05
N SER A 182 13.87 25.44 21.17
CA SER A 182 13.70 25.99 22.50
C SER A 182 14.66 27.16 22.63
N VAL A 183 14.21 28.35 22.23
CA VAL A 183 14.92 29.60 22.50
C VAL A 183 14.79 29.87 23.99
N PRO A 184 15.89 29.99 24.77
CA PRO A 184 15.79 30.46 26.14
C PRO A 184 15.36 31.93 26.11
N LEU A 185 14.22 32.23 26.71
CA LEU A 185 13.79 33.60 26.98
C LEU A 185 14.78 34.25 27.96
N LEU A 186 15.65 35.12 27.46
CA LEU A 186 16.27 36.15 28.30
C LEU A 186 15.67 37.51 27.93
N SER A 187 15.00 38.08 28.92
CA SER A 187 14.24 39.31 28.85
C SER A 187 15.13 40.55 28.78
N ASN A 188 14.53 41.62 28.23
CA ASN A 188 14.79 43.05 28.48
C ASN A 188 15.78 43.83 27.57
N HIS A 189 15.25 44.43 26.49
CA HIS A 189 15.63 45.79 26.07
C HIS A 189 14.51 46.47 25.25
N PRO A 190 14.17 47.75 25.47
CA PRO A 190 13.20 48.49 24.63
C PRO A 190 13.88 49.01 23.34
N PRO A 191 13.17 49.11 22.20
CA PRO A 191 13.79 49.56 20.95
C PRO A 191 13.76 51.10 20.81
N PRO A 192 14.74 51.71 20.12
CA PRO A 192 14.48 52.95 19.43
C PRO A 192 14.70 52.86 17.91
N ARG A 193 13.64 53.26 17.20
CA ARG A 193 13.56 54.14 16.02
C ARG A 193 14.38 53.80 14.76
N SER A 194 13.62 53.54 13.69
CA SER A 194 14.04 53.55 12.29
C SER A 194 14.51 54.94 11.82
N PRO A 195 15.22 54.98 10.68
CA PRO A 195 14.74 55.86 9.62
C PRO A 195 14.59 55.14 8.28
N ALA A 196 13.66 55.69 7.51
CA ALA A 196 13.19 55.25 6.21
C ALA A 196 14.28 55.24 5.13
N LEU A 197 14.15 54.32 4.18
CA LEU A 197 14.48 54.60 2.79
C LEU A 197 13.39 54.09 1.86
N ILE A 198 13.11 54.99 0.93
CA ILE A 198 12.06 55.05 -0.07
C ILE A 198 12.59 54.32 -1.31
N ASN A 199 11.77 53.52 -2.01
CA ASN A 199 11.56 53.73 -3.45
C ASN A 199 10.64 52.72 -4.15
N PHE A 200 9.73 53.34 -4.92
CA PHE A 200 9.20 52.98 -6.24
C PHE A 200 8.20 51.82 -6.34
N GLU A 201 6.93 52.20 -6.19
CA GLU A 201 5.79 51.56 -6.85
C GLU A 201 5.92 51.64 -8.38
N ILE A 202 5.85 50.49 -9.04
CA ILE A 202 5.48 50.35 -10.45
C ILE A 202 4.11 49.65 -10.46
N PRO A 203 3.09 50.20 -11.14
CA PRO A 203 1.76 49.60 -11.19
C PRO A 203 1.70 48.49 -12.25
N VAL A 204 1.33 47.27 -11.85
CA VAL A 204 0.87 46.23 -12.77
C VAL A 204 -0.52 45.75 -12.34
N ASP A 205 -1.47 45.90 -13.26
CA ASP A 205 -2.89 45.57 -13.16
C ASP A 205 -3.13 44.10 -12.73
N PRO A 206 -4.26 43.78 -12.05
CA PRO A 206 -4.51 42.46 -11.52
C PRO A 206 -4.89 41.48 -12.64
N THR A 207 -4.05 40.46 -12.84
CA THR A 207 -4.48 39.27 -13.58
C THR A 207 -5.40 38.46 -12.68
N PRO A 208 -6.55 37.94 -13.15
CA PRO A 208 -7.43 37.13 -12.32
C PRO A 208 -6.72 35.80 -12.01
N THR A 209 -6.15 35.71 -10.80
CA THR A 209 -5.71 34.44 -10.24
C THR A 209 -6.93 33.56 -10.06
N ARG A 210 -7.12 32.64 -11.01
CA ARG A 210 -7.90 31.42 -10.81
C ARG A 210 -7.53 30.86 -9.45
N PRO A 211 -8.48 30.57 -8.54
CA PRO A 211 -8.14 29.91 -7.29
C PRO A 211 -7.32 28.66 -7.64
N ALA A 212 -6.15 28.53 -7.02
CA ALA A 212 -5.42 27.28 -7.04
C ALA A 212 -6.41 26.18 -6.64
N PRO A 213 -6.45 25.02 -7.33
CA PRO A 213 -7.23 23.92 -6.82
C PRO A 213 -6.77 23.69 -5.39
N GLU A 214 -7.69 23.74 -4.44
CA GLU A 214 -7.43 23.27 -3.09
C GLU A 214 -6.77 21.90 -3.25
N TYR A 215 -5.53 21.79 -2.78
CA TYR A 215 -4.88 20.50 -2.64
C TYR A 215 -5.68 19.77 -1.57
N VAL A 216 -6.71 19.05 -2.00
CA VAL A 216 -7.42 18.09 -1.16
C VAL A 216 -6.35 17.08 -0.77
N ASN A 217 -6.04 17.09 0.52
CA ASN A 217 -5.06 16.19 1.11
C ASN A 217 -5.69 14.79 1.17
N ASP A 218 -5.85 14.12 0.02
CA ASP A 218 -6.34 12.74 -0.11
C ASP A 218 -5.26 11.71 0.28
N SER A 219 -4.46 12.02 1.31
CA SER A 219 -3.47 11.10 1.88
C SER A 219 -4.03 10.35 3.11
N ALA A 220 -5.34 10.40 3.34
CA ALA A 220 -5.98 9.63 4.39
C ALA A 220 -5.99 8.15 3.98
N ILE A 221 -5.33 7.30 4.77
CA ILE A 221 -5.52 5.84 4.69
C ILE A 221 -6.99 5.57 4.95
N SER A 222 -7.75 5.33 3.88
CA SER A 222 -9.14 4.90 3.98
C SER A 222 -9.14 3.38 4.13
N ALA A 223 -9.45 2.93 5.34
CA ALA A 223 -9.62 1.51 5.66
C ALA A 223 -11.13 1.22 5.73
N HIS A 224 -11.62 0.48 4.75
CA HIS A 224 -12.88 -0.25 4.88
C HIS A 224 -12.57 -1.67 5.36
N HIS A 225 -13.55 -2.35 5.96
CA HIS A 225 -13.35 -3.64 6.64
C HIS A 225 -12.60 -4.70 5.80
N ASP A 226 -12.68 -4.58 4.46
CA ASP A 226 -12.13 -5.55 3.50
C ASP A 226 -11.12 -4.92 2.51
N THR A 227 -10.73 -3.66 2.66
CA THR A 227 -9.85 -2.95 1.69
C THR A 227 -9.08 -1.80 2.30
N ILE A 228 -7.82 -1.62 1.89
CA ILE A 228 -6.94 -0.54 2.34
C ILE A 228 -6.21 0.13 1.17
N SER A 229 -6.25 1.46 1.15
CA SER A 229 -5.54 2.32 0.19
C SER A 229 -4.38 3.06 0.86
N PHE A 230 -3.28 3.27 0.10
CA PHE A 230 -2.06 3.92 0.57
C PHE A 230 -1.49 4.97 -0.41
#